data_AF-A0A4V1UBJ3-F1
#
_entry.id   AF-A0A4V1UBJ3-F1
#
_cell.length_a   1.000
_cell.length_b   1.000
_cell.length_c   1.000
_cell.angle_alpha   90.00
_cell.angle_beta   90.00
_cell.angle_gamma   90.00
#
_symmetry.space_group_name_H-M   'P 1'
#
loop_
_entity.id
_entity.type
_entity.pdbx_description
1 polymer ?
#
loop_
_entity_poly.entity_id
_entity_poly.type
_entity_poly.pdbx_seq_one_letter_code
_entity_poly.pdbx_strand_id
1 'polypeptide(L)'
;MEIKKDILWRAYLSFLGVVEERSKRLNPFGMLARRTIGLARENAQNVGIERTYDTMLQGQKGKQLVRYIAGGAPIPIEGYEIEPENGRDIFTTLDIHMQDMVESALMKMMVQSESEHGTAIVMETKTGKIKAIANLGRTKDGSYSETMNYALQTTEPGSTIKLATLLAVLDHGSSKISDLVEVGSAGHQFVGVRNVTDAERAPKPMLTVQECFAHSSNVGFAKLAYKAFADKPDVYKSYLQKFHLDKKTGIDLVGEDSPKLPKIKRNTEGLHAMLTAAFGYAIEVSPLHTLMLYNAVANDGKMLKPYLVNSIKSNGVTVKEFSPVVLDESLCKPEVIKAAKSSMEAVVTEGTGKPVFKDFPIAVAGKTGTAHVAGKDMGYGAGVYQASFVGYFPADKPEYTCIVVIKTKPHAAMHYGGQLAAPVFKDIATGIYAQYVRGKKFGAVNVVPDSSSYIYAGHKEDVQNVLQKLNVHYLDSMDKTASFSEVHTYNYKPVAKGVGDAKNQMPDVRYMTLRDALYILENRNIKVLIKGKGKVIAQDILPGTPITKNTTVTILLN
;
A
#
# COMPACT_ATOMS: atom_id res chain seq x y z
N MET A 1 -7.55 3.86 4.79
CA MET A 1 -8.35 3.11 5.78
C MET A 1 -7.98 3.56 7.19
N GLU A 2 -8.94 3.71 8.09
CA GLU A 2 -8.73 4.13 9.49
C GLU A 2 -8.72 2.90 10.42
N ILE A 3 -7.79 2.88 11.38
CA ILE A 3 -7.64 1.85 12.40
C ILE A 3 -7.87 2.51 13.75
N LYS A 4 -8.98 2.16 14.40
CA LYS A 4 -9.32 2.57 15.76
C LYS A 4 -9.46 1.38 16.67
N LYS A 5 -8.96 1.51 17.89
CA LYS A 5 -9.32 0.57 18.96
C LYS A 5 -10.66 1.02 19.56
N ASP A 6 -11.73 0.88 18.80
CA ASP A 6 -13.07 1.16 19.30
C ASP A 6 -13.40 0.13 20.40
N ILE A 7 -13.60 0.63 21.61
CA ILE A 7 -14.13 -0.15 22.72
C ILE A 7 -15.63 -0.26 22.50
N LEU A 8 -16.10 -1.42 22.02
CA LEU A 8 -17.50 -1.75 22.15
C LEU A 8 -17.80 -2.05 23.62
N TRP A 9 -18.52 -1.13 24.25
CA TRP A 9 -19.02 -1.29 25.61
C TRP A 9 -20.08 -2.40 25.66
N ARG A 10 -19.81 -3.47 26.40
CA ARG A 10 -20.85 -4.37 26.91
C ARG A 10 -20.80 -4.31 28.44
N ALA A 11 -21.72 -3.56 29.02
CA ALA A 11 -21.93 -3.57 30.46
C ALA A 11 -22.64 -4.87 30.84
N TYR A 12 -21.98 -5.71 31.64
CA TYR A 12 -22.65 -6.77 32.40
C TYR A 12 -22.90 -6.25 33.80
N LEU A 13 -24.17 -6.19 34.19
CA LEU A 13 -24.56 -6.00 35.58
C LEU A 13 -24.25 -7.29 36.33
N SER A 14 -23.20 -7.28 37.14
CA SER A 14 -23.02 -8.29 38.19
C SER A 14 -24.09 -8.09 39.28
N PHE A 15 -24.29 -9.11 40.12
CA PHE A 15 -25.32 -9.19 41.17
C PHE A 15 -25.28 -8.04 42.22
N LEU A 16 -24.30 -7.13 42.13
CA LEU A 16 -24.08 -5.98 43.02
C LEU A 16 -24.00 -4.61 42.31
N GLY A 17 -24.36 -4.51 41.02
CA GLY A 17 -24.32 -3.22 40.31
C GLY A 17 -22.95 -2.82 39.77
N VAL A 18 -21.93 -3.68 39.90
CA VAL A 18 -20.59 -3.44 39.34
C VAL A 18 -20.61 -3.77 37.85
N VAL A 19 -20.27 -2.77 37.02
CA VAL A 19 -20.11 -2.90 35.58
C VAL A 19 -18.69 -3.38 35.28
N GLU A 20 -18.55 -4.61 34.78
CA GLU A 20 -17.28 -5.07 34.20
C GLU A 20 -17.15 -4.55 32.76
N GLU A 21 -16.08 -3.82 32.48
CA GLU A 21 -15.75 -3.38 31.12
C GLU A 21 -15.05 -4.50 30.36
N ARG A 22 -15.59 -4.86 29.18
CA ARG A 22 -14.92 -5.76 28.23
C ARG A 22 -14.80 -5.09 26.87
N SER A 23 -13.58 -4.86 26.43
CA SER A 23 -13.30 -4.33 25.09
C SER A 23 -13.20 -5.47 24.07
N LYS A 24 -13.88 -5.35 22.91
CA LYS A 24 -13.71 -6.27 21.78
C LYS A 24 -13.27 -5.52 20.54
N ARG A 25 -12.15 -5.93 19.94
CA ARG A 25 -11.69 -5.39 18.66
C ARG A 25 -12.60 -5.88 17.52
N LEU A 26 -13.11 -4.95 16.72
CA LEU A 26 -13.85 -5.23 15.49
C LEU A 26 -12.99 -4.96 14.25
N ASN A 27 -13.20 -5.79 13.23
CA ASN A 27 -12.60 -5.65 11.90
C ASN A 27 -13.73 -5.62 10.85
N PRO A 28 -14.28 -4.43 10.52
CA PRO A 28 -15.45 -4.30 9.66
C PRO A 28 -15.28 -4.91 8.25
N PHE A 29 -14.04 -4.91 7.75
CA PHE A 29 -13.69 -5.42 6.42
C PHE A 29 -13.23 -6.90 6.44
N GLY A 30 -13.41 -7.60 7.56
CA GLY A 30 -13.17 -9.04 7.65
C GLY A 30 -11.73 -9.45 7.35
N MET A 31 -11.52 -10.11 6.21
CA MET A 31 -10.21 -10.65 5.78
C MET A 31 -9.31 -9.60 5.13
N LEU A 32 -9.89 -8.47 4.70
CA LEU A 32 -9.23 -7.50 3.85
C LEU A 32 -7.98 -6.91 4.53
N ALA A 33 -6.80 -7.15 3.94
CA ALA A 33 -5.49 -6.79 4.50
C ALA A 33 -5.26 -7.23 5.97
N ARG A 34 -5.97 -8.27 6.43
CA ARG A 34 -6.06 -8.65 7.85
C ARG A 34 -4.70 -8.89 8.50
N ARG A 35 -3.72 -9.45 7.78
CA ARG A 35 -2.38 -9.68 8.31
C ARG A 35 -1.56 -8.41 8.39
N THR A 36 -1.75 -7.49 7.44
CA THR A 36 -1.08 -6.18 7.41
C THR A 36 -1.64 -5.26 8.50
N ILE A 37 -2.97 -5.13 8.60
CA ILE A 37 -3.65 -4.36 9.64
C ILE A 37 -3.28 -4.94 11.01
N GLY A 38 -3.42 -6.26 11.16
CA GLY A 38 -3.07 -6.95 12.37
C GLY A 38 -4.26 -7.53 13.12
N LEU A 39 -3.93 -8.21 14.21
CA LEU A 39 -4.90 -8.79 15.14
C LEU A 39 -4.53 -8.38 16.55
N ALA A 40 -5.47 -7.74 17.25
CA ALA A 40 -5.42 -7.57 18.69
C ALA A 40 -5.73 -8.92 19.37
N ARG A 41 -4.77 -9.46 20.14
CA ARG A 41 -4.89 -10.76 20.79
C ARG A 41 -4.60 -10.62 22.28
N GLU A 42 -5.41 -11.24 23.13
CA GLU A 42 -5.22 -11.18 24.59
C GLU A 42 -4.07 -12.09 25.05
N ASN A 43 -3.95 -13.30 24.48
CA ASN A 43 -3.00 -14.34 24.91
C ASN A 43 -1.88 -14.60 23.90
N ALA A 44 -1.63 -13.67 22.98
CA ALA A 44 -0.55 -13.79 22.00
C ALA A 44 -0.09 -12.40 21.58
N GLN A 45 1.13 -12.32 21.05
CA GLN A 45 1.62 -11.06 20.51
C GLN A 45 0.75 -10.61 19.33
N ASN A 46 0.41 -9.31 19.31
CA ASN A 46 -0.24 -8.67 18.17
C ASN A 46 0.63 -8.85 16.91
N VAL A 47 0.06 -8.60 15.73
CA VAL A 47 0.79 -8.64 14.45
C VAL A 47 0.44 -7.42 13.60
N GLY A 48 1.19 -7.13 12.55
CA GLY A 48 0.86 -6.04 11.63
C GLY A 48 1.02 -4.64 12.23
N ILE A 49 0.19 -3.69 11.78
CA ILE A 49 0.12 -2.32 12.30
C ILE A 49 -0.28 -2.32 13.78
N GLU A 50 -1.21 -3.20 14.18
CA GLU A 50 -1.60 -3.38 15.59
C GLU A 50 -0.40 -3.64 16.51
N ARG A 51 0.58 -4.43 16.06
CA ARG A 51 1.82 -4.65 16.83
C ARG A 51 2.77 -3.47 16.74
N THR A 52 2.93 -2.91 15.54
CA THR A 52 3.94 -1.88 15.27
C THR A 52 3.63 -0.59 16.02
N TYR A 53 2.35 -0.27 16.17
CA TYR A 53 1.86 0.93 16.83
C TYR A 53 1.05 0.63 18.09
N ASP A 54 1.28 -0.52 18.72
CA ASP A 54 0.53 -0.98 19.90
C ASP A 54 0.51 0.08 21.02
N THR A 55 1.66 0.73 21.28
CA THR A 55 1.77 1.79 22.28
C THR A 55 0.92 3.02 21.96
N MET A 56 0.74 3.34 20.68
CA MET A 56 -0.10 4.45 20.24
C MET A 56 -1.58 4.06 20.28
N LEU A 57 -1.92 2.80 19.96
CA LEU A 57 -3.29 2.30 19.89
C LEU A 57 -3.90 1.96 21.26
N GLN A 58 -3.09 1.60 22.25
CA GLN A 58 -3.57 1.22 23.58
C GLN A 58 -3.93 2.40 24.48
N GLY A 59 -3.29 3.56 24.29
CA GLY A 59 -3.41 4.68 25.23
C GLY A 59 -2.76 4.36 26.58
N GLN A 60 -3.18 5.06 27.64
CA GLN A 60 -2.70 4.87 29.00
C GLN A 60 -3.84 4.44 29.92
N LYS A 61 -3.64 3.39 30.71
CA LYS A 61 -4.64 2.93 31.68
C LYS A 61 -4.68 3.89 32.87
N GLY A 62 -5.89 4.27 33.26
CA GLY A 62 -6.13 5.00 34.51
C GLY A 62 -5.99 4.11 35.74
N LYS A 63 -6.00 4.74 36.92
CA LYS A 63 -6.08 4.06 38.23
C LYS A 63 -7.24 4.63 39.03
N GLN A 64 -7.99 3.76 39.69
CA GLN A 64 -9.10 4.13 40.55
C GLN A 64 -8.98 3.42 41.89
N LEU A 65 -9.26 4.14 42.98
CA LEU A 65 -9.36 3.55 44.30
C LEU A 65 -10.66 2.74 44.42
N VAL A 66 -10.54 1.52 44.94
CA VAL A 66 -11.67 0.64 45.22
C VAL A 66 -11.70 0.31 46.71
N ARG A 67 -12.90 0.34 47.31
CA ARG A 67 -13.13 -0.09 48.68
C ARG A 67 -13.72 -1.49 48.68
N TYR A 68 -13.12 -2.42 49.41
CA TYR A 68 -13.67 -3.76 49.57
C TYR A 68 -14.66 -3.81 50.75
N ILE A 69 -15.82 -4.43 50.53
CA ILE A 69 -16.82 -4.69 51.59
C ILE A 69 -16.72 -6.13 52.11
N ALA A 70 -17.41 -6.41 53.22
CA ALA A 70 -17.53 -7.76 53.77
C ALA A 70 -18.08 -8.72 52.69
N GLY A 71 -17.35 -9.82 52.43
CA GLY A 71 -17.61 -10.72 51.31
C GLY A 71 -16.67 -10.54 50.10
N GLY A 72 -15.77 -9.56 50.12
CA GLY A 72 -14.68 -9.42 49.13
C GLY A 72 -15.05 -8.69 47.84
N ALA A 73 -16.25 -8.11 47.74
CA ALA A 73 -16.67 -7.35 46.57
C ALA A 73 -16.04 -5.93 46.54
N PRO A 74 -15.45 -5.49 45.42
CA PRO A 74 -14.93 -4.14 45.27
C PRO A 74 -16.04 -3.12 44.94
N ILE A 75 -16.04 -1.98 45.62
CA ILE A 75 -16.89 -0.81 45.33
C ILE A 75 -15.98 0.33 44.88
N PRO A 76 -16.14 0.88 43.66
CA PRO A 76 -15.37 2.03 43.21
C PRO A 76 -15.61 3.24 44.10
N ILE A 77 -14.55 3.93 44.51
CA ILE A 77 -14.64 5.24 45.15
C ILE A 77 -14.71 6.30 44.03
N GLU A 78 -15.48 7.37 44.22
CA GLU A 78 -15.56 8.46 43.24
C GLU A 78 -14.18 9.09 42.99
N GLY A 79 -13.86 9.31 41.71
CA GLY A 79 -12.61 9.90 41.25
C GLY A 79 -11.56 8.87 40.79
N TYR A 80 -10.73 9.29 39.83
CA TYR A 80 -9.54 8.55 39.42
C TYR A 80 -8.31 9.11 40.14
N GLU A 81 -7.38 8.24 40.52
CA GLU A 81 -6.04 8.65 41.00
C GLU A 81 -5.15 9.02 39.80
N ILE A 82 -5.36 8.36 38.65
CA ILE A 82 -4.77 8.70 37.35
C ILE A 82 -5.87 8.58 36.30
N GLU A 83 -6.14 9.64 35.56
CA GLU A 83 -7.13 9.59 34.47
C GLU A 83 -6.62 8.73 33.30
N PRO A 84 -7.49 7.89 32.71
CA PRO A 84 -7.13 7.13 31.52
C PRO A 84 -6.98 8.04 30.30
N GLU A 85 -6.00 7.75 29.44
CA GLU A 85 -5.85 8.38 28.13
C GLU A 85 -6.27 7.41 27.03
N ASN A 86 -7.15 7.86 26.13
CA ASN A 86 -7.57 7.06 24.97
C ASN A 86 -6.39 6.78 24.02
N GLY A 87 -6.46 5.63 23.35
CA GLY A 87 -5.59 5.33 22.23
C GLY A 87 -5.75 6.33 21.07
N ARG A 88 -4.73 6.39 20.23
CA ARG A 88 -4.67 7.23 19.03
C ARG A 88 -5.19 6.48 17.82
N ASP A 89 -5.80 7.22 16.89
CA ASP A 89 -6.30 6.71 15.62
C ASP A 89 -5.17 6.66 14.58
N ILE A 90 -5.09 5.57 13.82
CA ILE A 90 -4.08 5.40 12.77
C ILE A 90 -4.74 5.43 11.40
N PHE A 91 -4.34 6.39 10.57
CA PHE A 91 -4.80 6.52 9.20
C PHE A 91 -3.77 5.89 8.27
N THR A 92 -4.13 4.79 7.64
CA THR A 92 -3.25 4.07 6.71
C THR A 92 -3.28 4.66 5.30
N THR A 93 -2.27 4.35 4.51
CA THR A 93 -2.19 4.63 3.07
C THR A 93 -3.09 3.72 2.23
N LEU A 94 -3.56 2.62 2.82
CA LEU A 94 -4.39 1.62 2.17
C LEU A 94 -5.70 2.23 1.66
N ASP A 95 -5.95 2.02 0.37
CA ASP A 95 -7.22 2.31 -0.28
C ASP A 95 -8.09 1.07 -0.25
N ILE A 96 -9.30 1.18 0.30
CA ILE A 96 -10.18 0.03 0.52
C ILE A 96 -10.58 -0.61 -0.81
N HIS A 97 -10.83 0.20 -1.85
CA HIS A 97 -11.23 -0.33 -3.14
C HIS A 97 -10.07 -0.97 -3.89
N MET A 98 -8.88 -0.37 -3.85
CA MET A 98 -7.69 -1.01 -4.43
C MET A 98 -7.34 -2.29 -3.70
N GLN A 99 -7.44 -2.30 -2.37
CA GLN A 99 -7.17 -3.49 -1.57
C GLN A 99 -8.14 -4.63 -1.92
N ASP A 100 -9.44 -4.35 -2.02
CA ASP A 100 -10.44 -5.35 -2.40
C ASP A 100 -10.17 -5.93 -3.80
N MET A 101 -9.83 -5.08 -4.77
CA MET A 101 -9.47 -5.51 -6.13
C MET A 101 -8.21 -6.39 -6.15
N VAL A 102 -7.18 -6.00 -5.39
CA VAL A 102 -5.92 -6.75 -5.32
C VAL A 102 -6.11 -8.11 -4.65
N GLU A 103 -6.82 -8.15 -3.52
CA GLU A 103 -7.09 -9.37 -2.79
C GLU A 103 -7.98 -10.32 -3.61
N SER A 104 -9.02 -9.81 -4.26
CA SER A 104 -9.91 -10.58 -5.14
C SER A 104 -9.18 -11.17 -6.36
N ALA A 105 -8.36 -10.37 -7.03
CA ALA A 105 -7.57 -10.83 -8.19
C ALA A 105 -6.58 -11.93 -7.80
N LEU A 106 -5.88 -11.73 -6.67
CA LEU A 106 -4.96 -12.75 -6.14
C LEU A 106 -5.72 -14.00 -5.72
N MET A 107 -6.83 -13.85 -4.99
CA MET A 107 -7.68 -14.94 -4.50
C MET A 107 -8.14 -15.85 -5.65
N LYS A 108 -8.65 -15.25 -6.73
CA LYS A 108 -9.10 -15.97 -7.93
C LYS A 108 -7.99 -16.88 -8.48
N MET A 109 -6.77 -16.36 -8.63
CA MET A 109 -5.63 -17.14 -9.14
C MET A 109 -5.15 -18.20 -8.14
N MET A 110 -5.12 -17.87 -6.84
CA MET A 110 -4.74 -18.82 -5.79
C MET A 110 -5.70 -20.03 -5.78
N VAL A 111 -7.01 -19.81 -5.86
CA VAL A 111 -8.01 -20.88 -5.94
C VAL A 111 -7.83 -21.70 -7.22
N GLN A 112 -7.70 -21.05 -8.38
CA GLN A 112 -7.56 -21.73 -9.67
C GLN A 112 -6.30 -22.60 -9.75
N SER A 113 -5.19 -22.15 -9.18
CA SER A 113 -3.89 -22.83 -9.24
C SER A 113 -3.61 -23.74 -8.04
N GLU A 114 -4.45 -23.68 -7.00
CA GLU A 114 -4.25 -24.40 -5.74
C GLU A 114 -2.87 -24.12 -5.08
N SER A 115 -2.35 -22.91 -5.29
CA SER A 115 -1.03 -22.48 -4.84
C SER A 115 -0.91 -22.44 -3.32
N GLU A 116 0.31 -22.62 -2.78
CA GLU A 116 0.52 -22.65 -1.32
C GLU A 116 0.29 -21.28 -0.67
N HIS A 117 0.86 -20.24 -1.27
CA HIS A 117 0.67 -18.87 -0.83
C HIS A 117 1.01 -17.87 -1.93
N GLY A 118 0.52 -16.64 -1.80
CA GLY A 118 0.87 -15.55 -2.69
C GLY A 118 0.74 -14.18 -2.02
N THR A 119 1.38 -13.19 -2.61
CA THR A 119 1.26 -11.79 -2.22
C THR A 119 1.14 -10.90 -3.45
N ALA A 120 0.40 -9.82 -3.29
CA ALA A 120 0.31 -8.76 -4.27
C ALA A 120 0.40 -7.40 -3.55
N ILE A 121 1.23 -6.51 -4.05
CA ILE A 121 1.49 -5.21 -3.45
C ILE A 121 1.35 -4.14 -4.53
N VAL A 122 0.61 -3.07 -4.23
CA VAL A 122 0.48 -1.89 -5.09
C VAL A 122 1.04 -0.68 -4.36
N MET A 123 1.98 0.00 -5.00
CA MET A 123 2.69 1.18 -4.50
C MET A 123 2.41 2.36 -5.43
N GLU A 124 2.05 3.52 -4.88
CA GLU A 124 1.93 4.76 -5.64
C GLU A 124 3.31 5.25 -6.06
N THR A 125 3.51 5.47 -7.36
CA THR A 125 4.86 5.56 -7.92
C THR A 125 5.64 6.76 -7.38
N LYS A 126 4.98 7.91 -7.24
CA LYS A 126 5.61 9.19 -6.89
C LYS A 126 5.86 9.39 -5.41
N THR A 127 5.17 8.64 -4.55
CA THR A 127 5.15 8.90 -3.10
C THR A 127 5.70 7.73 -2.30
N GLY A 128 5.61 6.51 -2.83
CA GLY A 128 5.93 5.29 -2.11
C GLY A 128 4.85 4.84 -1.12
N LYS A 129 3.65 5.43 -1.17
CA LYS A 129 2.50 4.94 -0.40
C LYS A 129 2.11 3.54 -0.85
N ILE A 130 2.03 2.60 0.09
CA ILE A 130 1.43 1.30 -0.19
C ILE A 130 -0.09 1.46 -0.22
N LYS A 131 -0.68 1.34 -1.41
CA LYS A 131 -2.13 1.51 -1.63
C LYS A 131 -2.90 0.22 -1.39
N ALA A 132 -2.26 -0.92 -1.62
CA ALA A 132 -2.78 -2.23 -1.31
C ALA A 132 -1.65 -3.23 -1.05
N ILE A 133 -1.90 -4.19 -0.17
CA ILE A 133 -0.99 -5.29 0.18
C ILE A 133 -1.83 -6.49 0.63
N ALA A 134 -1.91 -7.50 -0.23
CA ALA A 134 -2.62 -8.75 0.04
C ALA A 134 -1.63 -9.89 0.27
N ASN A 135 -1.93 -10.78 1.22
CA ASN A 135 -1.09 -11.92 1.56
C ASN A 135 -1.95 -13.16 1.79
N LEU A 136 -2.16 -14.00 0.78
CA LEU A 136 -3.03 -15.16 0.90
C LEU A 136 -2.21 -16.44 1.08
N GLY A 137 -2.50 -17.22 2.10
CA GLY A 137 -1.93 -18.55 2.33
C GLY A 137 -3.02 -19.61 2.38
N ARG A 138 -2.76 -20.78 1.81
CA ARG A 138 -3.66 -21.93 1.83
C ARG A 138 -3.72 -22.52 3.24
N THR A 139 -4.92 -22.74 3.74
CA THR A 139 -5.18 -23.36 5.04
C THR A 139 -5.35 -24.87 4.90
N LYS A 140 -5.40 -25.58 6.04
CA LYS A 140 -5.46 -27.05 6.07
C LYS A 140 -6.75 -27.62 5.46
N ASP A 141 -7.84 -26.88 5.55
CA ASP A 141 -9.14 -27.17 4.94
C ASP A 141 -9.19 -26.81 3.44
N GLY A 142 -8.08 -26.33 2.87
CA GLY A 142 -7.97 -25.99 1.45
C GLY A 142 -8.49 -24.60 1.08
N SER A 143 -9.09 -23.87 2.03
CA SER A 143 -9.44 -22.45 1.86
C SER A 143 -8.20 -21.55 1.93
N TYR A 144 -8.38 -20.24 1.84
CA TYR A 144 -7.30 -19.28 1.87
C TYR A 144 -7.56 -18.19 2.90
N SER A 145 -6.49 -17.75 3.56
CA SER A 145 -6.57 -16.67 4.53
C SER A 145 -5.27 -15.89 4.62
N GLU A 146 -5.36 -14.69 5.19
CA GLU A 146 -4.20 -13.88 5.52
C GLU A 146 -3.47 -14.40 6.76
N THR A 147 -2.61 -15.41 6.57
CA THR A 147 -1.90 -16.11 7.65
C THR A 147 -0.58 -15.43 8.02
N MET A 148 0.28 -15.19 7.03
CA MET A 148 1.63 -14.61 7.16
C MET A 148 1.78 -13.42 6.21
N ASN A 149 2.73 -12.52 6.48
CA ASN A 149 2.99 -11.38 5.61
C ASN A 149 4.09 -11.74 4.61
N TYR A 150 3.72 -12.43 3.53
CA TYR A 150 4.65 -12.91 2.51
C TYR A 150 5.35 -11.77 1.76
N ALA A 151 4.77 -10.57 1.72
CA ALA A 151 5.41 -9.38 1.16
C ALA A 151 6.75 -9.00 1.84
N LEU A 152 6.92 -9.38 3.11
CA LEU A 152 8.09 -9.06 3.92
C LEU A 152 9.10 -10.21 4.04
N GLN A 153 8.75 -11.39 3.55
CA GLN A 153 9.60 -12.57 3.63
C GLN A 153 10.63 -12.58 2.51
N THR A 154 11.90 -12.81 2.85
CA THR A 154 12.96 -12.87 1.86
C THR A 154 12.99 -14.23 1.19
N THR A 155 12.96 -14.26 -0.14
CA THR A 155 13.11 -15.48 -0.93
C THR A 155 14.03 -15.21 -2.12
N GLU A 156 14.41 -16.25 -2.86
CA GLU A 156 15.10 -16.06 -4.13
C GLU A 156 14.12 -15.45 -5.16
N PRO A 157 14.39 -14.23 -5.65
CA PRO A 157 13.44 -13.47 -6.48
C PRO A 157 13.36 -14.00 -7.92
N GLY A 158 14.28 -14.87 -8.32
CA GLY A 158 14.40 -15.36 -9.69
C GLY A 158 14.67 -14.21 -10.67
N SER A 159 14.18 -14.37 -11.90
CA SER A 159 14.49 -13.44 -13.00
C SER A 159 14.03 -11.99 -12.80
N THR A 160 13.23 -11.67 -11.77
CA THR A 160 12.90 -10.28 -11.45
C THR A 160 14.14 -9.47 -11.04
N ILE A 161 15.18 -10.11 -10.47
CA ILE A 161 16.45 -9.45 -10.12
C ILE A 161 17.26 -8.98 -11.32
N LYS A 162 16.98 -9.51 -12.52
CA LYS A 162 17.73 -9.14 -13.74
C LYS A 162 17.68 -7.65 -14.01
N LEU A 163 16.69 -6.92 -13.47
CA LEU A 163 16.68 -5.47 -13.53
C LEU A 163 17.87 -4.87 -12.79
N ALA A 164 18.21 -5.35 -11.59
CA ALA A 164 19.39 -4.90 -10.85
C ALA A 164 20.67 -5.18 -11.64
N THR A 165 20.80 -6.37 -12.23
CA THR A 165 21.95 -6.73 -13.06
C THR A 165 22.03 -5.87 -14.33
N LEU A 166 20.90 -5.61 -14.98
CA LEU A 166 20.82 -4.76 -16.17
C LEU A 166 21.29 -3.34 -15.83
N LEU A 167 20.72 -2.75 -14.78
CA LEU A 167 21.10 -1.42 -14.30
C LEU A 167 22.60 -1.35 -13.97
N ALA A 168 23.13 -2.34 -13.25
CA ALA A 168 24.56 -2.38 -12.91
C ALA A 168 25.46 -2.43 -14.15
N VAL A 169 25.14 -3.30 -15.12
CA VAL A 169 25.94 -3.48 -16.36
C VAL A 169 25.93 -2.23 -17.22
N LEU A 170 24.75 -1.60 -17.39
CA LEU A 170 24.56 -0.39 -18.17
C LEU A 170 25.19 0.84 -17.50
N ASP A 171 25.01 1.02 -16.19
CA ASP A 171 25.58 2.14 -15.43
C ASP A 171 27.11 2.06 -15.34
N HIS A 172 27.64 0.85 -15.23
CA HIS A 172 29.08 0.58 -15.33
C HIS A 172 29.64 0.91 -16.74
N GLY A 173 28.79 0.94 -17.77
CA GLY A 173 29.17 1.27 -19.15
C GLY A 173 29.79 0.11 -19.93
N SER A 174 29.73 -1.11 -19.40
CA SER A 174 30.34 -2.30 -20.03
C SER A 174 29.58 -2.83 -21.26
N SER A 175 28.29 -2.52 -21.36
CA SER A 175 27.43 -2.89 -22.49
C SER A 175 26.32 -1.85 -22.72
N LYS A 176 25.73 -1.85 -23.92
CA LYS A 176 24.53 -1.11 -24.30
C LYS A 176 23.36 -2.06 -24.56
N ILE A 177 22.13 -1.57 -24.52
CA ILE A 177 20.93 -2.40 -24.77
C ILE A 177 20.89 -3.05 -26.16
N SER A 178 21.55 -2.44 -27.14
CA SER A 178 21.67 -2.92 -28.52
C SER A 178 22.81 -3.93 -28.74
N ASP A 179 23.71 -4.09 -27.77
CA ASP A 179 24.86 -4.98 -27.92
C ASP A 179 24.39 -6.43 -28.04
N LEU A 180 25.00 -7.18 -28.95
CA LEU A 180 24.68 -8.59 -29.17
C LEU A 180 25.38 -9.47 -28.13
N VAL A 181 24.64 -10.46 -27.66
CA VAL A 181 25.07 -11.48 -26.72
C VAL A 181 24.76 -12.84 -27.33
N GLU A 182 25.78 -13.68 -27.47
CA GLU A 182 25.60 -15.06 -27.88
C GLU A 182 25.00 -15.86 -26.73
N VAL A 183 23.76 -16.31 -26.86
CA VAL A 183 23.09 -17.19 -25.88
C VAL A 183 23.04 -18.64 -26.34
N GLY A 184 23.22 -18.86 -27.64
CA GLY A 184 23.11 -20.17 -28.29
C GLY A 184 21.65 -20.63 -28.38
N SER A 185 21.30 -21.35 -29.45
CA SER A 185 19.91 -21.76 -29.71
C SER A 185 19.36 -22.72 -28.65
N ALA A 186 20.24 -23.48 -28.00
CA ALA A 186 19.85 -24.43 -26.97
C ALA A 186 19.61 -23.77 -25.60
N GLY A 187 20.08 -22.53 -25.39
CA GLY A 187 20.01 -21.87 -24.08
C GLY A 187 20.88 -22.52 -23.00
N HIS A 188 21.88 -23.31 -23.39
CA HIS A 188 22.82 -23.99 -22.48
C HIS A 188 24.25 -23.61 -22.83
N GLN A 189 24.95 -22.98 -21.89
CA GLN A 189 26.30 -22.47 -22.11
C GLN A 189 27.15 -22.57 -20.83
N PHE A 190 28.44 -22.84 -21.00
CA PHE A 190 29.42 -22.68 -19.94
C PHE A 190 29.87 -21.21 -19.90
N VAL A 191 29.62 -20.53 -18.78
CA VAL A 191 29.91 -19.11 -18.59
C VAL A 191 30.88 -18.95 -17.44
N GLY A 192 32.12 -18.58 -17.75
CA GLY A 192 33.19 -18.38 -16.77
C GLY A 192 33.54 -19.66 -16.03
N VAL A 193 32.84 -19.90 -14.91
CA VAL A 193 33.11 -20.99 -13.96
C VAL A 193 31.94 -21.98 -13.80
N ARG A 194 30.84 -21.82 -14.57
CA ARG A 194 29.66 -22.67 -14.40
C ARG A 194 28.84 -22.87 -15.67
N ASN A 195 28.11 -23.98 -15.72
CA ASN A 195 27.01 -24.16 -16.65
C ASN A 195 25.81 -23.28 -16.26
N VAL A 196 25.23 -22.63 -17.26
CA VAL A 196 24.03 -21.81 -17.15
C VAL A 196 23.03 -22.28 -18.20
N THR A 197 21.78 -22.37 -17.78
CA THR A 197 20.66 -22.88 -18.57
C THR A 197 19.53 -21.86 -18.55
N ASP A 198 19.00 -21.54 -19.72
CA ASP A 198 17.77 -20.79 -19.90
C ASP A 198 16.55 -21.68 -19.65
N ALA A 199 15.47 -21.10 -19.15
CA ALA A 199 14.23 -21.84 -18.88
C ALA A 199 13.54 -22.29 -20.17
N GLU A 200 13.71 -21.53 -21.25
CA GLU A 200 13.18 -21.81 -22.58
C GLU A 200 14.28 -21.64 -23.63
N ARG A 201 14.11 -22.28 -24.79
CA ARG A 201 15.04 -22.09 -25.91
C ARG A 201 15.00 -20.65 -26.38
N ALA A 202 16.18 -20.09 -26.64
CA ALA A 202 16.27 -18.75 -27.21
C ALA A 202 15.64 -18.72 -28.62
N PRO A 203 14.96 -17.61 -29.00
CA PRO A 203 14.35 -17.50 -30.34
C PRO A 203 15.40 -17.47 -31.45
N LYS A 204 16.63 -17.05 -31.13
CA LYS A 204 17.79 -17.02 -32.02
C LYS A 204 19.09 -17.14 -31.21
N PRO A 205 20.22 -17.56 -31.83
CA PRO A 205 21.49 -17.76 -31.11
C PRO A 205 22.11 -16.47 -30.54
N MET A 206 21.86 -15.33 -31.19
CA MET A 206 22.37 -14.01 -30.80
C MET A 206 21.18 -13.13 -30.43
N LEU A 207 21.14 -12.65 -29.19
CA LEU A 207 20.14 -11.71 -28.72
C LEU A 207 20.80 -10.38 -28.37
N THR A 208 20.12 -9.26 -28.57
CA THR A 208 20.54 -8.00 -27.96
C THR A 208 20.44 -8.10 -26.42
N VAL A 209 21.09 -7.20 -25.69
CA VAL A 209 20.91 -7.10 -24.23
C VAL A 209 19.44 -6.87 -23.85
N GLN A 210 18.72 -6.05 -24.62
CA GLN A 210 17.28 -5.85 -24.46
C GLN A 210 16.49 -7.15 -24.67
N GLU A 211 16.77 -7.88 -25.75
CA GLU A 211 16.12 -9.17 -26.05
C GLU A 211 16.46 -10.23 -24.98
N CYS A 212 17.68 -10.24 -24.46
CA CYS A 212 18.06 -11.09 -23.32
C CYS A 212 17.19 -10.80 -22.10
N PHE A 213 16.85 -9.53 -21.85
CA PHE A 213 15.96 -9.14 -20.76
C PHE A 213 14.50 -9.52 -21.06
N ALA A 214 14.01 -9.26 -22.28
CA ALA A 214 12.65 -9.56 -22.73
C ALA A 214 12.33 -11.06 -22.65
N HIS A 215 13.23 -11.90 -23.18
CA HIS A 215 13.14 -13.36 -23.17
C HIS A 215 13.69 -14.00 -21.90
N SER A 216 14.16 -13.19 -20.94
CA SER A 216 14.62 -13.67 -19.64
C SER A 216 15.76 -14.70 -19.73
N SER A 217 16.73 -14.50 -20.62
CA SER A 217 17.89 -15.40 -20.75
C SER A 217 18.78 -15.32 -19.49
N ASN A 218 18.96 -16.46 -18.81
CA ASN A 218 19.93 -16.63 -17.74
C ASN A 218 21.36 -16.61 -18.30
N VAL A 219 21.59 -17.27 -19.43
CA VAL A 219 22.88 -17.29 -20.13
C VAL A 219 23.32 -15.88 -20.49
N GLY A 220 22.43 -15.08 -21.10
CA GLY A 220 22.74 -13.69 -21.46
C GLY A 220 23.12 -12.85 -20.24
N PHE A 221 22.34 -12.93 -19.16
CA PHE A 221 22.61 -12.17 -17.93
C PHE A 221 23.87 -12.64 -17.18
N ALA A 222 24.17 -13.93 -17.20
CA ALA A 222 25.42 -14.46 -16.68
C ALA A 222 26.62 -13.96 -17.50
N LYS A 223 26.53 -13.99 -18.84
CA LYS A 223 27.60 -13.49 -19.73
C LYS A 223 27.83 -11.98 -19.53
N LEU A 224 26.77 -11.19 -19.40
CA LEU A 224 26.86 -9.75 -19.15
C LEU A 224 27.52 -9.45 -17.79
N ALA A 225 27.08 -10.13 -16.72
CA ALA A 225 27.69 -9.95 -15.40
C ALA A 225 29.15 -10.41 -15.38
N TYR A 226 29.48 -11.53 -16.05
CA TYR A 226 30.85 -12.01 -16.17
C TYR A 226 31.74 -10.99 -16.89
N LYS A 227 31.31 -10.53 -18.08
CA LYS A 227 32.02 -9.53 -18.88
C LYS A 227 32.29 -8.25 -18.08
N ALA A 228 31.32 -7.79 -17.30
CA ALA A 228 31.41 -6.53 -16.58
C ALA A 228 32.24 -6.64 -15.29
N PHE A 229 32.13 -7.75 -14.55
CA PHE A 229 32.53 -7.78 -13.15
C PHE A 229 33.45 -8.94 -12.76
N ALA A 230 33.81 -9.87 -13.65
CA ALA A 230 34.65 -11.02 -13.27
C ALA A 230 36.01 -10.61 -12.67
N ASP A 231 36.60 -9.53 -13.17
CA ASP A 231 37.88 -9.02 -12.65
C ASP A 231 37.76 -8.31 -11.30
N LYS A 232 36.61 -7.68 -11.04
CA LYS A 232 36.30 -6.96 -9.79
C LYS A 232 34.88 -7.26 -9.30
N PRO A 233 34.62 -8.49 -8.79
CA PRO A 233 33.27 -8.90 -8.42
C PRO A 233 32.65 -8.04 -7.32
N ASP A 234 33.46 -7.44 -6.45
CA ASP A 234 33.01 -6.51 -5.41
C ASP A 234 32.27 -5.28 -5.97
N VAL A 235 32.54 -4.89 -7.22
CA VAL A 235 31.81 -3.81 -7.90
C VAL A 235 30.35 -4.23 -8.13
N TYR A 236 30.09 -5.46 -8.56
CA TYR A 236 28.72 -5.97 -8.69
C TYR A 236 28.00 -5.97 -7.35
N LYS A 237 28.68 -6.42 -6.29
CA LYS A 237 28.14 -6.35 -4.93
C LYS A 237 27.79 -4.91 -4.54
N SER A 238 28.67 -3.94 -4.81
CA SER A 238 28.42 -2.53 -4.50
C SER A 238 27.17 -1.97 -5.21
N TYR A 239 26.87 -2.43 -6.44
CA TYR A 239 25.62 -2.10 -7.12
C TYR A 239 24.40 -2.68 -6.41
N LEU A 240 24.44 -3.94 -5.97
CA LEU A 240 23.34 -4.53 -5.21
C LEU A 240 23.06 -3.77 -3.91
N GLN A 241 24.11 -3.29 -3.24
CA GLN A 241 24.00 -2.45 -2.04
C GLN A 241 23.48 -1.05 -2.37
N LYS A 242 23.93 -0.45 -3.48
CA LYS A 242 23.42 0.83 -4.01
C LYS A 242 21.92 0.74 -4.28
N PHE A 243 21.44 -0.41 -4.74
CA PHE A 243 20.02 -0.67 -4.98
C PHE A 243 19.25 -1.07 -3.71
N HIS A 244 19.83 -0.90 -2.52
CA HIS A 244 19.24 -1.20 -1.22
C HIS A 244 18.78 -2.67 -1.07
N LEU A 245 19.44 -3.60 -1.76
CA LEU A 245 19.13 -5.04 -1.67
C LEU A 245 19.86 -5.75 -0.51
N ASP A 246 20.57 -5.01 0.34
CA ASP A 246 21.30 -5.52 1.52
C ASP A 246 20.77 -4.98 2.86
N LYS A 247 19.72 -4.15 2.83
CA LYS A 247 19.14 -3.50 4.00
C LYS A 247 17.63 -3.63 3.96
N LYS A 248 17.01 -3.66 5.13
CA LYS A 248 15.55 -3.62 5.29
C LYS A 248 14.94 -2.41 4.57
N THR A 249 13.75 -2.58 4.00
CA THR A 249 12.99 -1.53 3.30
C THR A 249 12.57 -0.40 4.22
N GLY A 250 12.40 -0.70 5.52
CA GLY A 250 12.01 0.27 6.53
C GLY A 250 10.51 0.58 6.55
N ILE A 251 9.69 -0.22 5.88
CA ILE A 251 8.22 -0.12 5.94
C ILE A 251 7.72 -0.08 7.39
N ASP A 252 6.54 0.52 7.60
CA ASP A 252 5.90 0.70 8.91
C ASP A 252 5.35 -0.60 9.53
N LEU A 253 6.10 -1.70 9.43
CA LEU A 253 5.75 -3.01 9.95
C LEU A 253 6.95 -3.68 10.62
N VAL A 254 6.72 -4.19 11.83
CA VAL A 254 7.66 -5.10 12.47
C VAL A 254 7.61 -6.49 11.82
N GLY A 255 8.74 -7.20 11.88
CA GLY A 255 8.84 -8.57 11.35
C GLY A 255 9.32 -8.67 9.91
N GLU A 256 9.95 -7.62 9.38
CA GLU A 256 10.65 -7.67 8.10
C GLU A 256 11.92 -8.53 8.20
N ASP A 257 12.05 -9.50 7.29
CA ASP A 257 13.23 -10.33 7.14
C ASP A 257 14.40 -9.50 6.59
N SER A 258 15.62 -9.84 6.97
CA SER A 258 16.80 -9.14 6.45
C SER A 258 17.25 -9.79 5.14
N PRO A 259 17.45 -9.01 4.06
CA PRO A 259 17.91 -9.58 2.80
C PRO A 259 19.31 -10.17 2.94
N LYS A 260 19.64 -11.13 2.08
CA LYS A 260 20.95 -11.80 2.08
C LYS A 260 21.58 -11.71 0.70
N LEU A 261 22.72 -11.04 0.64
CA LEU A 261 23.54 -11.01 -0.57
C LEU A 261 24.45 -12.24 -0.64
N PRO A 262 24.76 -12.72 -1.85
CA PRO A 262 25.77 -13.78 -2.06
C PRO A 262 27.14 -13.35 -1.55
N LYS A 263 27.95 -14.34 -1.15
CA LYS A 263 29.38 -14.14 -0.86
C LYS A 263 30.16 -13.98 -2.17
N ILE A 264 30.19 -12.77 -2.69
CA ILE A 264 30.93 -12.42 -3.91
C ILE A 264 32.41 -12.19 -3.57
N LYS A 265 33.30 -12.87 -4.30
CA LYS A 265 34.77 -12.78 -4.17
C LYS A 265 35.43 -13.10 -5.52
N ARG A 266 36.68 -12.64 -5.71
CA ARG A 266 37.50 -12.98 -6.90
C ARG A 266 38.16 -14.36 -6.78
N ASN A 267 37.33 -15.39 -6.73
CA ASN A 267 37.72 -16.80 -6.79
C ASN A 267 36.59 -17.62 -7.43
N THR A 268 36.80 -18.91 -7.68
CA THR A 268 35.81 -19.76 -8.39
C THR A 268 34.44 -19.78 -7.72
N GLU A 269 34.39 -19.95 -6.39
CA GLU A 269 33.12 -19.98 -5.64
C GLU A 269 32.42 -18.62 -5.63
N GLY A 270 33.16 -17.54 -5.46
CA GLY A 270 32.62 -16.18 -5.44
C GLY A 270 32.11 -15.74 -6.81
N LEU A 271 32.81 -16.10 -7.88
CA LEU A 271 32.34 -15.91 -9.26
C LEU A 271 31.12 -16.76 -9.56
N HIS A 272 31.08 -18.01 -9.08
CA HIS A 272 29.90 -18.85 -9.20
C HIS A 272 28.69 -18.17 -8.55
N ALA A 273 28.82 -17.71 -7.30
CA ALA A 273 27.75 -17.02 -6.58
C ALA A 273 27.32 -15.72 -7.28
N MET A 274 28.26 -14.93 -7.80
CA MET A 274 27.98 -13.72 -8.57
C MET A 274 27.14 -14.02 -9.82
N LEU A 275 27.54 -15.03 -10.60
CA LEU A 275 26.81 -15.41 -11.81
C LEU A 275 25.43 -15.98 -11.50
N THR A 276 25.30 -16.73 -10.41
CA THR A 276 24.01 -17.25 -9.90
C THR A 276 23.07 -16.11 -9.49
N ALA A 277 23.59 -15.10 -8.80
CA ALA A 277 22.85 -13.91 -8.40
C ALA A 277 22.46 -13.02 -9.57
N ALA A 278 23.28 -12.96 -10.62
CA ALA A 278 23.01 -12.17 -11.81
C ALA A 278 21.65 -12.46 -12.45
N PHE A 279 21.11 -13.66 -12.26
CA PHE A 279 19.82 -14.08 -12.80
C PHE A 279 18.80 -14.56 -11.76
N GLY A 280 19.05 -14.41 -10.45
CA GLY A 280 17.98 -14.53 -9.45
C GLY A 280 18.13 -15.53 -8.32
N TYR A 281 19.28 -16.19 -8.19
CA TYR A 281 19.53 -17.24 -7.20
C TYR A 281 20.74 -16.89 -6.33
N ALA A 282 20.90 -17.52 -5.16
CA ALA A 282 21.92 -17.18 -4.17
C ALA A 282 21.85 -15.72 -3.64
N ILE A 283 20.72 -15.05 -3.87
CA ILE A 283 20.34 -13.76 -3.31
C ILE A 283 18.92 -13.88 -2.76
N GLU A 284 18.71 -13.46 -1.53
CA GLU A 284 17.39 -13.49 -0.88
C GLU A 284 16.91 -12.07 -0.61
N VAL A 285 15.79 -11.68 -1.21
CA VAL A 285 15.16 -10.37 -1.02
C VAL A 285 13.66 -10.54 -0.92
N SER A 286 12.96 -9.63 -0.23
CA SER A 286 11.50 -9.72 -0.14
C SER A 286 10.83 -9.16 -1.40
N PRO A 287 9.57 -9.55 -1.70
CA PRO A 287 8.78 -8.94 -2.77
C PRO A 287 8.75 -7.40 -2.70
N LEU A 288 8.76 -6.84 -1.48
CA LEU A 288 8.80 -5.38 -1.30
C LEU A 288 10.12 -4.75 -1.74
N HIS A 289 11.28 -5.39 -1.52
CA HIS A 289 12.56 -4.90 -2.05
C HIS A 289 12.55 -4.86 -3.58
N THR A 290 12.06 -5.93 -4.21
CA THR A 290 11.91 -6.00 -5.67
C THR A 290 10.97 -4.90 -6.16
N LEU A 291 9.84 -4.67 -5.49
CA LEU A 291 8.92 -3.59 -5.83
C LEU A 291 9.58 -2.21 -5.76
N MET A 292 10.37 -1.93 -4.72
CA MET A 292 11.08 -0.66 -4.57
C MET A 292 12.06 -0.38 -5.72
N LEU A 293 12.78 -1.40 -6.19
CA LEU A 293 13.69 -1.24 -7.33
C LEU A 293 12.94 -0.88 -8.62
N TYR A 294 11.83 -1.57 -8.89
CA TYR A 294 11.00 -1.31 -10.07
C TYR A 294 10.28 0.04 -9.96
N ASN A 295 9.87 0.42 -8.75
CA ASN A 295 9.30 1.72 -8.46
C ASN A 295 10.31 2.85 -8.72
N ALA A 296 11.57 2.67 -8.33
CA ALA A 296 12.62 3.65 -8.59
C ALA A 296 12.85 3.86 -10.09
N VAL A 297 12.86 2.78 -10.89
CA VAL A 297 12.94 2.90 -12.36
C VAL A 297 11.70 3.60 -12.92
N ALA A 298 10.50 3.26 -12.45
CA ALA A 298 9.26 3.93 -12.85
C ALA A 298 9.31 5.44 -12.55
N ASN A 299 9.87 5.79 -11.39
CA ASN A 299 10.04 7.14 -10.84
C ASN A 299 11.37 7.80 -11.26
N ASP A 300 11.81 7.56 -12.49
CA ASP A 300 12.95 8.24 -13.13
C ASP A 300 14.29 8.13 -12.36
N GLY A 301 14.49 7.01 -11.66
CA GLY A 301 15.69 6.72 -10.88
C GLY A 301 15.60 7.11 -9.41
N LYS A 302 14.52 7.77 -8.98
CA LYS A 302 14.31 8.20 -7.59
C LYS A 302 13.68 7.08 -6.75
N MET A 303 14.45 6.52 -5.82
CA MET A 303 14.02 5.45 -4.93
C MET A 303 13.35 6.03 -3.67
N LEU A 304 12.14 5.55 -3.39
CA LEU A 304 11.33 5.97 -2.26
C LEU A 304 11.24 4.89 -1.20
N LYS A 305 11.19 5.31 0.06
CA LYS A 305 10.87 4.44 1.18
C LYS A 305 9.37 4.07 1.14
N PRO A 306 9.00 2.79 1.15
CA PRO A 306 7.60 2.41 1.24
C PRO A 306 7.05 2.69 2.64
N TYR A 307 5.79 3.13 2.73
CA TYR A 307 5.12 3.36 4.00
C TYR A 307 3.62 3.05 3.93
N LEU A 308 3.05 2.73 5.09
CA LEU A 308 1.69 2.25 5.29
C LEU A 308 0.82 3.20 6.12
N VAL A 309 1.42 4.16 6.84
CA VAL A 309 0.69 5.10 7.71
C VAL A 309 0.80 6.52 7.16
N ASN A 310 -0.34 7.17 6.87
CA ASN A 310 -0.39 8.58 6.50
C ASN A 310 -0.28 9.49 7.73
N SER A 311 -1.06 9.20 8.77
CA SER A 311 -1.10 10.04 9.97
C SER A 311 -1.60 9.27 11.21
N ILE A 312 -1.26 9.81 12.37
CA ILE A 312 -1.78 9.40 13.66
C ILE A 312 -2.55 10.59 14.23
N LYS A 313 -3.77 10.36 14.71
CA LYS A 313 -4.63 11.39 15.27
C LYS A 313 -5.01 11.08 16.72
N SER A 314 -5.23 12.12 17.50
CA SER A 314 -5.76 12.03 18.86
C SER A 314 -6.97 12.97 18.94
N ASN A 315 -8.15 12.45 19.28
CA ASN A 315 -9.40 13.23 19.34
C ASN A 315 -9.67 14.06 18.07
N GLY A 316 -9.38 13.47 16.89
CA GLY A 316 -9.56 14.12 15.59
C GLY A 316 -8.42 15.06 15.17
N VAL A 317 -7.49 15.41 16.06
CA VAL A 317 -6.33 16.27 15.76
C VAL A 317 -5.14 15.44 15.33
N THR A 318 -4.49 15.80 14.22
CA THR A 318 -3.28 15.14 13.75
C THR A 318 -2.12 15.39 14.70
N VAL A 319 -1.61 14.33 15.33
CA VAL A 319 -0.44 14.39 16.22
C VAL A 319 0.86 14.02 15.51
N LYS A 320 0.76 13.26 14.43
CA LYS A 320 1.90 12.90 13.59
C LYS A 320 1.44 12.69 12.16
N GLU A 321 2.19 13.23 11.21
CA GLU A 321 2.00 13.01 9.79
C GLU A 321 3.26 12.39 9.19
N PHE A 322 3.08 11.54 8.19
CA PHE A 322 4.16 10.86 7.48
C PHE A 322 4.15 11.31 6.03
N SER A 323 5.27 11.88 5.59
CA SER A 323 5.51 12.31 4.21
C SER A 323 6.39 11.30 3.46
N PRO A 324 6.37 11.31 2.11
CA PRO A 324 7.31 10.54 1.31
C PRO A 324 8.77 10.78 1.74
N VAL A 325 9.54 9.70 1.88
CA VAL A 325 10.96 9.76 2.18
C VAL A 325 11.74 9.23 0.99
N VAL A 326 12.64 10.06 0.48
CA VAL A 326 13.54 9.69 -0.62
C VAL A 326 14.76 9.01 -0.03
N LEU A 327 15.02 7.77 -0.49
CA LEU A 327 16.21 7.02 -0.09
C LEU A 327 17.40 7.33 -1.00
N ASP A 328 17.14 7.49 -2.29
CA ASP A 328 18.11 7.88 -3.30
C ASP A 328 17.41 8.72 -4.38
N GLU A 329 17.98 9.87 -4.73
CA GLU A 329 17.43 10.76 -5.76
C GLU A 329 17.72 10.26 -7.18
N SER A 330 18.78 9.46 -7.38
CA SER A 330 19.22 8.99 -8.69
C SER A 330 20.04 7.70 -8.59
N LEU A 331 19.36 6.55 -8.66
CA LEU A 331 20.00 5.24 -8.62
C LEU A 331 21.00 5.00 -9.76
N CYS A 332 20.73 5.53 -10.95
CA CYS A 332 21.53 5.37 -12.16
C CYS A 332 21.39 6.61 -13.03
N LYS A 333 22.29 6.76 -14.01
CA LYS A 333 22.21 7.85 -14.99
C LYS A 333 20.86 7.84 -15.74
N PRO A 334 20.31 8.99 -16.15
CA PRO A 334 19.01 9.06 -16.84
C PRO A 334 18.92 8.17 -18.09
N GLU A 335 19.99 8.05 -18.87
CA GLU A 335 20.06 7.18 -20.04
C GLU A 335 19.94 5.69 -19.70
N VAL A 336 20.46 5.28 -18.54
CA VAL A 336 20.34 3.91 -18.03
C VAL A 336 18.92 3.63 -17.58
N ILE A 337 18.28 4.58 -16.88
CA ILE A 337 16.87 4.45 -16.49
C ILE A 337 15.98 4.34 -17.73
N LYS A 338 16.19 5.20 -18.73
CA LYS A 338 15.45 5.14 -20.01
C LYS A 338 15.63 3.77 -20.71
N ALA A 339 16.86 3.26 -20.75
CA ALA A 339 17.16 1.95 -21.32
C ALA A 339 16.49 0.80 -20.54
N ALA A 340 16.43 0.90 -19.22
CA ALA A 340 15.73 -0.05 -18.37
C ALA A 340 14.21 -0.03 -18.60
N LYS A 341 13.59 1.17 -18.68
CA LYS A 341 12.17 1.33 -19.03
C LYS A 341 11.84 0.66 -20.37
N SER A 342 12.63 0.94 -21.41
CA SER A 342 12.47 0.33 -22.73
C SER A 342 12.65 -1.19 -22.71
N SER A 343 13.55 -1.70 -21.88
CA SER A 343 13.74 -3.16 -21.72
C SER A 343 12.54 -3.81 -21.00
N MET A 344 11.95 -3.14 -20.01
CA MET A 344 10.75 -3.60 -19.31
C MET A 344 9.48 -3.58 -20.18
N GLU A 345 9.38 -2.63 -21.12
CA GLU A 345 8.33 -2.62 -22.14
C GLU A 345 8.52 -3.80 -23.12
N ALA A 346 9.75 -4.09 -23.54
CA ALA A 346 10.04 -5.20 -24.45
C ALA A 346 9.58 -6.56 -23.88
N VAL A 347 9.61 -6.74 -22.55
CA VAL A 347 9.08 -7.95 -21.90
C VAL A 347 7.61 -8.19 -22.23
N VAL A 348 6.80 -7.14 -22.34
CA VAL A 348 5.36 -7.28 -22.59
C VAL A 348 4.98 -7.19 -24.07
N THR A 349 5.85 -6.67 -24.94
CA THR A 349 5.56 -6.54 -26.38
C THR A 349 6.09 -7.72 -27.20
N GLU A 350 7.26 -8.25 -26.86
CA GLU A 350 7.92 -9.34 -27.58
C GLU A 350 8.35 -10.51 -26.68
N GLY A 351 8.53 -10.25 -25.39
CA GLY A 351 9.07 -11.21 -24.44
C GLY A 351 8.04 -12.06 -23.70
N THR A 352 8.48 -12.55 -22.55
CA THR A 352 7.75 -13.49 -21.68
C THR A 352 6.41 -12.98 -21.12
N GLY A 353 6.16 -11.67 -21.12
CA GLY A 353 4.88 -11.08 -20.70
C GLY A 353 3.86 -10.94 -21.84
N LYS A 354 4.30 -11.03 -23.10
CA LYS A 354 3.47 -10.79 -24.29
C LYS A 354 2.15 -11.56 -24.33
N PRO A 355 2.09 -12.87 -24.03
CA PRO A 355 0.83 -13.62 -24.13
C PRO A 355 -0.31 -13.03 -23.28
N VAL A 356 0.01 -12.39 -22.15
CA VAL A 356 -0.98 -11.82 -21.23
C VAL A 356 -1.38 -10.39 -21.63
N PHE A 357 -0.41 -9.59 -22.06
CA PHE A 357 -0.59 -8.16 -22.31
C PHE A 357 -0.81 -7.81 -23.79
N LYS A 358 -0.84 -8.81 -24.68
CA LYS A 358 -1.24 -8.61 -26.07
C LYS A 358 -2.60 -7.91 -26.13
N ASP A 359 -2.67 -6.84 -26.92
CA ASP A 359 -3.87 -6.02 -27.14
C ASP A 359 -4.44 -5.38 -25.85
N PHE A 360 -3.64 -5.30 -24.78
CA PHE A 360 -4.06 -4.66 -23.54
C PHE A 360 -4.09 -3.13 -23.70
N PRO A 361 -5.21 -2.44 -23.38
CA PRO A 361 -5.36 -1.01 -23.67
C PRO A 361 -4.54 -0.10 -22.75
N ILE A 362 -3.95 -0.66 -21.68
CA ILE A 362 -3.14 0.10 -20.73
C ILE A 362 -1.68 -0.23 -21.01
N ALA A 363 -0.85 0.79 -21.21
CA ALA A 363 0.58 0.61 -21.37
C ALA A 363 1.16 0.01 -20.07
N VAL A 364 1.86 -1.11 -20.16
CA VAL A 364 2.48 -1.81 -19.03
C VAL A 364 3.96 -2.00 -19.32
N ALA A 365 4.79 -1.86 -18.31
CA ALA A 365 6.19 -2.26 -18.36
C ALA A 365 6.48 -3.12 -17.13
N GLY A 366 7.24 -4.20 -17.30
CA GLY A 366 7.50 -5.10 -16.18
C GLY A 366 8.48 -6.20 -16.48
N LYS A 367 8.53 -7.19 -15.57
CA LYS A 367 9.35 -8.38 -15.70
C LYS A 367 8.67 -9.58 -15.05
N THR A 368 8.65 -10.68 -15.79
CA THR A 368 8.30 -12.00 -15.26
C THR A 368 9.45 -12.59 -14.45
N GLY A 369 9.12 -13.38 -13.44
CA GLY A 369 10.06 -14.23 -12.73
C GLY A 369 9.49 -15.63 -12.54
N THR A 370 10.36 -16.62 -12.67
CA THR A 370 10.12 -18.00 -12.26
C THR A 370 11.36 -18.44 -11.52
N ALA A 371 11.21 -18.81 -10.24
CA ALA A 371 12.29 -19.36 -9.42
C ALA A 371 11.93 -20.78 -8.98
N HIS A 372 12.88 -21.69 -9.02
CA HIS A 372 12.76 -22.94 -8.28
C HIS A 372 12.89 -22.61 -6.79
N VAL A 373 12.02 -23.18 -5.95
CA VAL A 373 12.11 -23.01 -4.50
C VAL A 373 12.74 -24.25 -3.90
N ALA A 374 13.81 -24.06 -3.13
CA ALA A 374 14.43 -25.15 -2.40
C ALA A 374 13.48 -25.66 -1.28
N GLY A 375 13.17 -26.96 -1.31
CA GLY A 375 12.53 -27.65 -0.20
C GLY A 375 13.52 -27.89 0.94
N LYS A 376 13.01 -28.01 2.18
CA LYS A 376 13.83 -28.17 3.39
C LYS A 376 14.82 -29.33 3.32
N ASP A 377 14.43 -30.45 2.69
CA ASP A 377 15.22 -31.68 2.67
C ASP A 377 15.64 -32.14 1.25
N MET A 378 15.07 -31.55 0.19
CA MET A 378 15.28 -31.99 -1.21
C MET A 378 15.94 -30.94 -2.10
N GLY A 379 16.35 -29.79 -1.54
CA GLY A 379 16.81 -28.66 -2.34
C GLY A 379 15.78 -28.31 -3.43
N TYR A 380 16.22 -27.94 -4.63
CA TYR A 380 15.32 -27.59 -5.74
C TYR A 380 14.53 -28.78 -6.33
N GLY A 381 14.78 -30.02 -5.86
CA GLY A 381 14.07 -31.23 -6.30
C GLY A 381 12.62 -31.34 -5.82
N ALA A 382 12.18 -30.46 -4.92
CA ALA A 382 10.80 -30.46 -4.40
C ALA A 382 9.73 -30.11 -5.46
N GLY A 383 10.12 -29.67 -6.66
CA GLY A 383 9.18 -29.34 -7.73
C GLY A 383 8.28 -28.14 -7.41
N VAL A 384 8.71 -27.29 -6.48
CA VAL A 384 7.98 -26.09 -6.04
C VAL A 384 8.56 -24.87 -6.76
N TYR A 385 7.69 -24.00 -7.23
CA TYR A 385 8.07 -22.82 -7.99
C TYR A 385 7.51 -21.55 -7.38
N GLN A 386 8.23 -20.45 -7.56
CA GLN A 386 7.77 -19.11 -7.27
C GLN A 386 7.60 -18.35 -8.59
N ALA A 387 6.35 -18.13 -8.97
CA ALA A 387 5.95 -17.35 -10.12
C ALA A 387 5.76 -15.89 -9.70
N SER A 388 6.34 -14.96 -10.46
CA SER A 388 6.23 -13.53 -10.16
C SER A 388 6.08 -12.67 -11.41
N PHE A 389 5.45 -11.52 -11.21
CA PHE A 389 5.44 -10.43 -12.18
C PHE A 389 5.51 -9.12 -11.40
N VAL A 390 6.45 -8.26 -11.77
CA VAL A 390 6.62 -6.93 -11.18
C VAL A 390 6.71 -5.90 -12.29
N GLY A 391 6.08 -4.76 -12.11
CA GLY A 391 6.03 -3.73 -13.14
C GLY A 391 5.27 -2.49 -12.70
N TYR A 392 5.02 -1.61 -13.64
CA TYR A 392 4.28 -0.37 -13.41
C TYR A 392 3.33 -0.07 -14.57
N PHE A 393 2.33 0.75 -14.27
CA PHE A 393 1.32 1.18 -15.23
C PHE A 393 0.75 2.57 -14.86
N PRO A 394 0.30 3.36 -15.84
CA PRO A 394 0.64 3.26 -17.27
C PRO A 394 2.15 3.38 -17.52
N ALA A 395 2.70 2.73 -18.56
CA ALA A 395 4.14 2.71 -18.79
C ALA A 395 4.72 4.07 -19.22
N ASP A 396 3.95 4.84 -19.98
CA ASP A 396 4.27 6.18 -20.48
C ASP A 396 4.25 7.24 -19.37
N LYS A 397 3.34 7.09 -18.41
CA LYS A 397 3.25 7.93 -17.22
C LYS A 397 2.94 7.07 -15.99
N PRO A 398 3.97 6.50 -15.34
CA PRO A 398 3.78 5.58 -14.23
C PRO A 398 3.09 6.26 -13.04
N GLU A 399 1.90 5.78 -12.68
CA GLU A 399 1.17 6.22 -11.48
C GLU A 399 1.23 5.17 -10.38
N TYR A 400 1.25 3.88 -10.74
CA TYR A 400 1.37 2.77 -9.80
C TYR A 400 2.42 1.75 -10.23
N THR A 401 3.14 1.22 -9.24
CA THR A 401 4.00 0.04 -9.37
C THR A 401 3.32 -1.12 -8.63
N CYS A 402 3.37 -2.32 -9.20
CA CYS A 402 2.77 -3.51 -8.62
C CYS A 402 3.69 -4.71 -8.73
N ILE A 403 3.71 -5.55 -7.70
CA ILE A 403 4.34 -6.87 -7.72
C ILE A 403 3.31 -7.92 -7.31
N VAL A 404 3.33 -9.04 -8.01
CA VAL A 404 2.61 -10.27 -7.66
C VAL A 404 3.63 -11.39 -7.55
N VAL A 405 3.56 -12.16 -6.46
CA VAL A 405 4.38 -13.35 -6.22
C VAL A 405 3.48 -14.47 -5.75
N ILE A 406 3.54 -15.63 -6.41
CA ILE A 406 2.73 -16.82 -6.12
C ILE A 406 3.67 -18.01 -6.02
N LYS A 407 3.60 -18.74 -4.92
CA LYS A 407 4.33 -19.99 -4.71
C LYS A 407 3.40 -21.16 -4.94
N THR A 408 3.78 -22.02 -5.87
CA THR A 408 2.95 -23.16 -6.29
C THR A 408 2.96 -24.26 -5.24
N LYS A 409 2.00 -25.19 -5.35
CA LYS A 409 2.17 -26.53 -4.80
C LYS A 409 3.28 -27.30 -5.54
N PRO A 410 3.84 -28.36 -4.94
CA PRO A 410 4.77 -29.26 -5.63
C PRO A 410 4.22 -29.77 -6.97
N HIS A 411 5.07 -29.82 -7.99
CA HIS A 411 4.79 -30.36 -9.33
C HIS A 411 3.57 -29.73 -10.02
N ALA A 412 3.32 -28.43 -9.78
CA ALA A 412 2.22 -27.72 -10.41
C ALA A 412 2.40 -27.61 -11.93
N ALA A 413 1.33 -27.93 -12.68
CA ALA A 413 1.31 -27.80 -14.14
C ALA A 413 1.49 -26.34 -14.60
N MET A 414 0.87 -25.39 -13.88
CA MET A 414 1.08 -23.96 -14.08
C MET A 414 2.08 -23.45 -13.04
N HIS A 415 3.22 -22.93 -13.49
CA HIS A 415 4.28 -22.45 -12.58
C HIS A 415 5.08 -21.26 -13.12
N TYR A 416 4.84 -20.84 -14.37
CA TYR A 416 5.54 -19.68 -14.93
C TYR A 416 4.94 -18.35 -14.46
N GLY A 417 5.80 -17.35 -14.25
CA GLY A 417 5.37 -15.97 -13.93
C GLY A 417 4.34 -15.40 -14.91
N GLY A 418 4.50 -15.70 -16.20
CA GLY A 418 3.56 -15.30 -17.25
C GLY A 418 2.19 -16.00 -17.19
N GLN A 419 2.07 -17.15 -16.53
CA GLN A 419 0.82 -17.91 -16.41
C GLN A 419 0.06 -17.60 -15.12
N LEU A 420 0.77 -17.35 -14.02
CA LEU A 420 0.17 -17.14 -12.71
C LEU A 420 0.14 -15.66 -12.31
N ALA A 421 1.30 -15.01 -12.25
CA ALA A 421 1.43 -13.67 -11.66
C ALA A 421 1.02 -12.55 -12.64
N ALA A 422 1.38 -12.67 -13.92
CA ALA A 422 1.06 -11.65 -14.93
C ALA A 422 -0.46 -11.46 -15.13
N PRO A 423 -1.32 -12.50 -15.19
CA PRO A 423 -2.76 -12.32 -15.25
C PRO A 423 -3.34 -11.59 -14.04
N VAL A 424 -2.84 -11.88 -12.83
CA VAL A 424 -3.25 -11.16 -11.61
C VAL A 424 -2.87 -9.69 -11.70
N PHE A 425 -1.64 -9.38 -12.16
CA PHE A 425 -1.22 -8.00 -12.40
C PHE A 425 -2.14 -7.30 -13.41
N LYS A 426 -2.52 -7.98 -14.51
CA LYS A 426 -3.43 -7.44 -15.53
C LYS A 426 -4.81 -7.11 -14.94
N ASP A 427 -5.38 -8.00 -14.14
CA ASP A 427 -6.67 -7.79 -13.47
C ASP A 427 -6.59 -6.57 -12.50
N ILE A 428 -5.51 -6.47 -11.72
CA ILE A 428 -5.24 -5.32 -10.83
C ILE A 428 -5.11 -4.02 -11.62
N ALA A 429 -4.29 -4.01 -12.67
CA ALA A 429 -4.05 -2.83 -13.50
C ALA A 429 -5.35 -2.35 -14.16
N THR A 430 -6.17 -3.28 -14.65
CA THR A 430 -7.48 -2.98 -15.24
C THR A 430 -8.40 -2.29 -14.23
N GLY A 431 -8.54 -2.87 -13.02
CA GLY A 431 -9.41 -2.34 -11.98
C GLY A 431 -8.99 -0.95 -11.50
N ILE A 432 -7.70 -0.78 -11.18
CA ILE A 432 -7.14 0.50 -10.70
C ILE A 432 -7.21 1.57 -11.78
N TYR A 433 -6.86 1.25 -13.03
CA TYR A 433 -6.90 2.22 -14.12
C TYR A 433 -8.33 2.67 -14.43
N ALA A 434 -9.30 1.76 -14.39
CA ALA A 434 -10.72 2.12 -14.56
C ALA A 434 -11.19 3.11 -13.49
N GLN A 435 -10.75 2.94 -12.23
CA GLN A 435 -11.04 3.91 -11.17
C GLN A 435 -10.32 5.24 -11.39
N TYR A 436 -9.05 5.22 -11.79
CA TYR A 436 -8.29 6.43 -12.10
C TYR A 436 -8.95 7.28 -13.19
N VAL A 437 -9.42 6.65 -14.27
CA VAL A 437 -10.15 7.32 -15.36
C VAL A 437 -11.49 7.90 -14.87
N ARG A 438 -12.20 7.20 -13.98
CA ARG A 438 -13.45 7.70 -13.38
C ARG A 438 -13.20 8.85 -12.39
N GLY A 439 -12.13 8.78 -11.60
CA GLY A 439 -11.77 9.78 -10.58
C GLY A 439 -11.39 11.13 -11.15
N LYS A 440 -10.78 11.18 -12.35
CA LYS A 440 -10.50 12.44 -13.06
C LYS A 440 -11.75 13.26 -13.44
N LYS A 441 -12.96 12.68 -13.34
CA LYS A 441 -14.21 13.41 -13.63
C LYS A 441 -14.80 14.16 -12.43
N PHE A 442 -14.23 14.03 -11.24
CA PHE A 442 -14.58 14.87 -10.10
C PHE A 442 -13.42 15.80 -9.81
N GLY A 443 -13.60 17.09 -10.07
CA GLY A 443 -12.66 18.11 -9.60
C GLY A 443 -12.65 18.07 -8.07
N ALA A 444 -11.64 17.42 -7.49
CA ALA A 444 -11.44 17.44 -6.05
C ALA A 444 -11.09 18.88 -5.65
N VAL A 445 -11.98 19.52 -4.90
CA VAL A 445 -11.67 20.76 -4.20
C VAL A 445 -10.62 20.39 -3.15
N ASN A 446 -9.43 20.98 -3.26
CA ASN A 446 -8.42 20.90 -2.21
C ASN A 446 -8.99 21.59 -0.96
N VAL A 447 -9.43 20.79 0.00
CA VAL A 447 -9.68 21.27 1.36
C VAL A 447 -8.32 21.24 2.06
N VAL A 448 -7.74 22.43 2.27
CA VAL A 448 -6.57 22.59 3.13
C VAL A 448 -7.02 22.24 4.56
N PRO A 449 -6.47 21.19 5.19
CA PRO A 449 -6.81 20.85 6.57
C PRO A 449 -6.00 21.75 7.50
N ASP A 450 -6.56 22.90 7.87
CA ASP A 450 -6.08 23.62 9.05
C ASP A 450 -6.65 22.91 10.29
N SER A 451 -5.74 22.31 11.07
CA SER A 451 -6.05 21.51 12.26
C SER A 451 -6.37 22.35 13.49
N SER A 452 -6.48 23.67 13.35
CA SER A 452 -7.05 24.52 14.40
C SER A 452 -8.58 24.64 14.29
N SER A 453 -9.15 24.40 13.11
CA SER A 453 -10.55 24.68 12.78
C SER A 453 -11.52 23.52 13.04
N TYR A 454 -12.24 23.59 14.16
CA TYR A 454 -13.60 23.05 14.19
C TYR A 454 -14.54 24.06 13.53
N ILE A 455 -15.13 23.70 12.38
CA ILE A 455 -16.20 24.48 11.75
C ILE A 455 -17.52 23.79 12.07
N TYR A 456 -18.40 24.47 12.80
CA TYR A 456 -19.75 24.02 13.11
C TYR A 456 -20.75 25.04 12.60
N ALA A 457 -21.70 24.64 11.76
CA ALA A 457 -22.77 25.51 11.30
C ALA A 457 -24.13 24.97 11.79
N GLY A 458 -24.99 25.85 12.29
CA GLY A 458 -26.30 25.48 12.82
C GLY A 458 -27.18 26.69 13.13
N HIS A 459 -28.39 26.42 13.65
CA HIS A 459 -29.32 27.47 14.07
C HIS A 459 -28.67 28.31 15.18
N LYS A 460 -28.76 29.64 15.04
CA LYS A 460 -28.01 30.58 15.89
C LYS A 460 -28.25 30.37 17.39
N GLU A 461 -29.51 30.25 17.79
CA GLU A 461 -29.91 30.07 19.19
C GLU A 461 -29.40 28.76 19.78
N ASP A 462 -29.39 27.68 18.99
CA ASP A 462 -28.93 26.36 19.44
C ASP A 462 -27.42 26.36 19.65
N VAL A 463 -26.68 26.97 18.73
CA VAL A 463 -25.23 27.13 18.82
C VAL A 463 -24.86 27.99 20.04
N GLN A 464 -25.55 29.09 20.27
CA GLN A 464 -25.36 29.93 21.47
C GLN A 464 -25.65 29.17 22.76
N ASN A 465 -26.76 28.43 22.81
CA ASN A 465 -27.13 27.60 23.96
C ASN A 465 -26.08 26.52 24.26
N VAL A 466 -25.53 25.87 23.23
CA VAL A 466 -24.48 24.85 23.39
C VAL A 466 -23.19 25.48 23.93
N LEU A 467 -22.74 26.59 23.34
CA LEU A 467 -21.52 27.28 23.79
C LEU A 467 -21.66 27.78 25.23
N GLN A 468 -22.83 28.29 25.61
CA GLN A 468 -23.12 28.74 26.97
C GLN A 468 -23.14 27.57 27.98
N LYS A 469 -23.79 26.45 27.64
CA LYS A 469 -23.84 25.25 28.51
C LYS A 469 -22.46 24.60 28.70
N LEU A 470 -21.61 24.66 27.68
CA LEU A 470 -20.24 24.12 27.73
C LEU A 470 -19.23 25.13 28.32
N ASN A 471 -19.67 26.32 28.72
CA ASN A 471 -18.84 27.39 29.25
C ASN A 471 -17.66 27.77 28.32
N VAL A 472 -17.90 27.78 27.01
CA VAL A 472 -16.91 28.10 25.98
C VAL A 472 -16.97 29.60 25.67
N HIS A 473 -15.91 30.34 26.01
CA HIS A 473 -15.80 31.76 25.66
C HIS A 473 -15.58 31.95 24.15
N TYR A 474 -16.43 32.74 23.49
CA TYR A 474 -16.35 33.03 22.06
C TYR A 474 -16.45 34.52 21.75
N LEU A 475 -15.90 34.96 20.62
CA LEU A 475 -16.07 36.31 20.07
C LEU A 475 -17.32 36.33 19.18
N ASP A 476 -18.30 37.15 19.57
CA ASP A 476 -19.53 37.34 18.80
C ASP A 476 -19.30 38.40 17.70
N SER A 477 -19.13 37.93 16.46
CA SER A 477 -19.04 38.78 15.27
C SER A 477 -20.31 38.64 14.41
N MET A 478 -21.44 38.25 15.01
CA MET A 478 -22.68 37.99 14.29
C MET A 478 -23.43 39.26 13.94
N ASP A 479 -23.95 39.30 12.71
CA ASP A 479 -24.93 40.30 12.30
C ASP A 479 -26.27 40.06 13.04
N LYS A 480 -26.96 41.12 13.46
CA LYS A 480 -28.21 41.00 14.27
C LYS A 480 -29.35 40.31 13.53
N THR A 481 -29.26 40.23 12.19
CA THR A 481 -30.30 39.70 11.29
C THR A 481 -30.05 38.26 10.82
N ALA A 482 -28.95 37.62 11.22
CA ALA A 482 -28.61 36.26 10.77
C ALA A 482 -29.36 35.17 11.57
N SER A 483 -30.09 34.29 10.87
CA SER A 483 -30.79 33.13 11.45
C SER A 483 -29.87 31.95 11.75
N PHE A 484 -28.70 31.88 11.09
CA PHE A 484 -27.74 30.79 11.19
C PHE A 484 -26.35 31.31 11.53
N SER A 485 -25.61 30.50 12.28
CA SER A 485 -24.26 30.82 12.71
C SER A 485 -23.28 29.72 12.34
N GLU A 486 -22.10 30.16 11.88
CA GLU A 486 -20.92 29.33 11.72
C GLU A 486 -19.93 29.66 12.84
N VAL A 487 -19.53 28.65 13.60
CA VAL A 487 -18.46 28.74 14.60
C VAL A 487 -17.20 28.17 13.96
N HIS A 488 -16.17 28.99 13.89
CA HIS A 488 -14.84 28.59 13.45
C HIS A 488 -13.82 29.13 14.46
N THR A 489 -12.62 28.56 14.48
CA THR A 489 -11.54 29.08 15.33
C THR A 489 -10.75 30.14 14.59
N TYR A 490 -10.44 31.23 15.28
CA TYR A 490 -9.47 32.22 14.84
C TYR A 490 -8.56 32.56 16.03
N ASN A 491 -7.24 32.41 15.88
CA ASN A 491 -6.26 32.64 16.95
C ASN A 491 -6.59 31.89 18.27
N TYR A 492 -6.92 30.60 18.20
CA TYR A 492 -7.27 29.75 19.36
C TYR A 492 -8.52 30.20 20.15
N LYS A 493 -9.34 31.10 19.60
CA LYS A 493 -10.63 31.49 20.17
C LYS A 493 -11.75 31.12 19.19
N PRO A 494 -12.87 30.54 19.65
CA PRO A 494 -14.05 30.39 18.82
C PRO A 494 -14.59 31.76 18.41
N VAL A 495 -14.82 31.95 17.12
CA VAL A 495 -15.50 33.11 16.53
C VAL A 495 -16.80 32.63 15.92
N ALA A 496 -17.90 33.26 16.30
CA ALA A 496 -19.20 32.95 15.76
C ALA A 496 -19.58 34.02 14.72
N LYS A 497 -19.84 33.61 13.48
CA LYS A 497 -20.16 34.48 12.35
C LYS A 497 -21.57 34.20 11.84
N GLY A 498 -22.31 35.27 11.54
CA GLY A 498 -23.62 35.15 10.89
C GLY A 498 -23.47 34.74 9.42
N VAL A 499 -24.25 33.75 8.97
CA VAL A 499 -24.32 33.37 7.55
C VAL A 499 -25.44 34.17 6.88
N GLY A 500 -25.13 34.91 5.82
CA GLY A 500 -26.10 35.74 5.09
C GLY A 500 -27.21 34.92 4.42
N ASP A 501 -28.46 35.32 4.63
CA ASP A 501 -29.67 34.58 4.20
C ASP A 501 -30.32 35.21 2.96
N ALA A 502 -29.61 35.19 1.82
CA ALA A 502 -30.18 35.65 0.55
C ALA A 502 -31.17 34.61 -0.01
N LYS A 503 -32.47 34.90 0.06
CA LYS A 503 -33.58 33.97 -0.27
C LYS A 503 -33.57 33.39 -1.70
N ASN A 504 -32.90 34.04 -2.65
CA ASN A 504 -32.89 33.63 -4.07
C ASN A 504 -31.57 32.97 -4.52
N GLN A 505 -30.69 32.61 -3.59
CA GLN A 505 -29.43 31.94 -3.87
C GLN A 505 -29.30 30.63 -3.10
N MET A 506 -28.51 29.71 -3.64
CA MET A 506 -28.16 28.45 -3.00
C MET A 506 -27.44 28.74 -1.68
N PRO A 507 -27.95 28.28 -0.53
CA PRO A 507 -27.25 28.43 0.74
C PRO A 507 -26.01 27.55 0.78
N ASP A 508 -25.03 27.97 1.58
CA ASP A 508 -23.97 27.08 2.00
C ASP A 508 -24.49 26.23 3.16
N VAL A 509 -24.68 24.94 2.91
CA VAL A 509 -25.13 23.99 3.93
C VAL A 509 -24.01 23.07 4.40
N ARG A 510 -22.77 23.33 3.98
CA ARG A 510 -21.61 22.55 4.44
C ARG A 510 -21.42 22.72 5.94
N TYR A 511 -20.96 21.65 6.59
CA TYR A 511 -20.73 21.53 8.03
C TYR A 511 -22.00 21.56 8.91
N MET A 512 -23.19 21.71 8.31
CA MET A 512 -24.46 21.61 9.02
C MET A 512 -24.84 20.15 9.31
N THR A 513 -25.71 19.97 10.32
CA THR A 513 -26.39 18.70 10.52
C THR A 513 -27.39 18.46 9.38
N LEU A 514 -27.75 17.19 9.13
CA LEU A 514 -28.79 16.87 8.15
C LEU A 514 -30.10 17.62 8.43
N ARG A 515 -30.46 17.75 9.72
CA ARG A 515 -31.69 18.43 10.14
C ARG A 515 -31.69 19.91 9.74
N ASP A 516 -30.59 20.60 10.00
CA ASP A 516 -30.48 22.04 9.71
C ASP A 516 -30.39 22.28 8.20
N ALA A 517 -29.63 21.44 7.48
CA ALA A 517 -29.51 21.51 6.03
C ALA A 517 -30.86 21.28 5.33
N LEU A 518 -31.65 20.30 5.78
CA LEU A 518 -32.99 20.04 5.24
C LEU A 518 -33.93 21.21 5.50
N TYR A 519 -33.95 21.74 6.73
CA TYR A 519 -34.79 22.89 7.08
C TYR A 519 -34.54 24.08 6.15
N ILE A 520 -33.27 24.40 5.87
CA ILE A 520 -32.91 25.53 5.01
C ILE A 520 -33.30 25.27 3.55
N LEU A 521 -32.98 24.09 3.02
CA LEU A 521 -33.20 23.77 1.61
C LEU A 521 -34.69 23.61 1.29
N GLU A 522 -35.44 22.88 2.12
CA GLU A 522 -36.86 22.61 1.90
C GLU A 522 -37.72 23.86 2.05
N ASN A 523 -37.39 24.77 3.00
CA ASN A 523 -38.06 26.07 3.12
C ASN A 523 -37.86 26.97 1.89
N ARG A 524 -36.90 26.65 1.01
CA ARG A 524 -36.68 27.33 -0.28
C ARG A 524 -37.27 26.57 -1.47
N ASN A 525 -38.10 25.56 -1.22
CA ASN A 525 -38.67 24.67 -2.24
C ASN A 525 -37.60 23.95 -3.09
N ILE A 526 -36.48 23.57 -2.45
CA ILE A 526 -35.43 22.74 -3.05
C ILE A 526 -35.68 21.29 -2.66
N LYS A 527 -35.60 20.36 -3.62
CA LYS A 527 -35.67 18.92 -3.35
C LYS A 527 -34.29 18.40 -2.98
N VAL A 528 -34.17 17.69 -1.85
CA VAL A 528 -32.87 17.25 -1.35
C VAL A 528 -32.69 15.75 -1.53
N LEU A 529 -31.59 15.35 -2.19
CA LEU A 529 -31.13 13.97 -2.27
C LEU A 529 -29.97 13.77 -1.29
N ILE A 530 -30.11 12.79 -0.40
CA ILE A 530 -29.20 12.57 0.72
C ILE A 530 -28.32 11.35 0.43
N LYS A 531 -27.00 11.49 0.58
CA LYS A 531 -26.03 10.38 0.50
C LYS A 531 -25.08 10.41 1.69
N GLY A 532 -25.11 9.36 2.53
CA GLY A 532 -24.24 9.24 3.70
C GLY A 532 -25.00 9.43 5.02
N LYS A 533 -24.28 9.61 6.13
CA LYS A 533 -24.84 9.86 7.48
C LYS A 533 -24.05 10.99 8.15
N GLY A 534 -24.52 11.59 9.24
CA GLY A 534 -23.75 12.62 9.96
C GLY A 534 -23.94 14.05 9.45
N LYS A 535 -22.85 14.76 9.16
CA LYS A 535 -22.82 16.19 8.76
C LYS A 535 -22.57 16.34 7.28
N VAL A 536 -23.11 17.41 6.69
CA VAL A 536 -22.90 17.73 5.27
C VAL A 536 -21.44 18.08 5.03
N ILE A 537 -20.76 17.32 4.17
CA ILE A 537 -19.39 17.60 3.71
C ILE A 537 -19.35 18.21 2.31
N ALA A 538 -20.39 17.98 1.51
CA ALA A 538 -20.49 18.53 0.17
C ALA A 538 -21.95 18.72 -0.28
N GLN A 539 -22.14 19.63 -1.21
CA GLN A 539 -23.38 19.87 -1.97
C GLN A 539 -23.04 19.94 -3.46
N ASP A 540 -23.90 19.45 -4.34
CA ASP A 540 -23.65 19.40 -5.79
C ASP A 540 -23.87 20.74 -6.51
N ILE A 541 -24.68 21.64 -5.94
CA ILE A 541 -24.86 23.01 -6.41
C ILE A 541 -24.08 23.97 -5.51
N LEU A 542 -23.21 24.78 -6.10
CA LEU A 542 -22.33 25.70 -5.37
C LEU A 542 -23.13 26.78 -4.61
N PRO A 543 -22.71 27.17 -3.39
CA PRO A 543 -23.31 28.30 -2.68
C PRO A 543 -23.29 29.59 -3.53
N GLY A 544 -24.30 30.44 -3.38
CA GLY A 544 -24.46 31.69 -4.14
C GLY A 544 -25.05 31.55 -5.54
N THR A 545 -25.15 30.32 -6.07
CA THR A 545 -25.81 30.04 -7.36
C THR A 545 -27.29 30.48 -7.30
N PRO A 546 -27.81 31.24 -8.29
CA PRO A 546 -29.24 31.56 -8.36
C PRO A 546 -30.08 30.27 -8.39
N ILE A 547 -31.11 30.20 -7.55
CA ILE A 547 -31.99 29.04 -7.44
C ILE A 547 -33.35 29.30 -8.07
N THR A 548 -33.86 28.32 -8.81
CA THR A 548 -35.24 28.27 -9.29
C THR A 548 -36.06 27.30 -8.43
N LYS A 549 -37.38 27.53 -8.33
CA LYS A 549 -38.28 26.66 -7.57
C LYS A 549 -38.20 25.22 -8.10
N ASN A 550 -38.19 24.22 -7.21
CA ASN A 550 -38.07 22.79 -7.50
C ASN A 550 -36.71 22.31 -8.02
N THR A 551 -35.63 23.09 -7.81
CA THR A 551 -34.27 22.59 -8.06
C THR A 551 -33.98 21.39 -7.16
N THR A 552 -33.36 20.33 -7.71
CA THR A 552 -32.91 19.17 -6.91
C THR A 552 -31.43 19.34 -6.56
N VAL A 553 -31.09 19.19 -5.29
CA VAL A 553 -29.74 19.28 -4.75
C VAL A 553 -29.37 17.96 -4.08
N THR A 554 -28.20 17.43 -4.40
CA THR A 554 -27.59 16.30 -3.70
C THR A 554 -26.63 16.81 -2.63
N ILE A 555 -26.88 16.43 -1.38
CA ILE A 555 -25.94 16.64 -0.28
C ILE A 555 -25.27 15.32 0.11
N LEU A 556 -23.97 15.41 0.37
CA LEU A 556 -23.13 14.30 0.77
C LEU A 556 -22.73 14.49 2.22
N LEU A 557 -22.92 13.45 3.03
CA LEU A 557 -22.67 13.44 4.46
C LEU A 557 -21.48 12.52 4.80
N ASN A 558 -20.81 12.78 5.92
CA ASN A 558 -19.56 12.12 6.32
C ASN A 558 -19.65 10.67 6.82
#